data_AF-A0A9N9IST5-F1
#
_entry.id   AF-A0A9N9IST5-F1
#
_cell.length_a   1.000
_cell.length_b   1.000
_cell.length_c   1.000
_cell.angle_alpha   90.00
_cell.angle_beta   90.00
_cell.angle_gamma   90.00
#
_symmetry.space_group_name_H-M   'P 1'
#
loop_
_entity.id
_entity.type
_entity.pdbx_description
1 polymer ?
#
loop_
_entity_poly.entity_id
_entity_poly.type
_entity_poly.pdbx_seq_one_letter_code
_entity_poly.pdbx_strand_id
1 'polypeptide(L)'
;DDIIDEALDLFRANCLFRNFEIKGDADRVLIYLILFISDCLNKLVKNPSSKEAIKILNTRATDHFALPGDPTFPLNALYSSPANRNDA
;
A
#
# COMPACT_ATOMS: atom_id res chain seq x y z
N ASP A 1 4.45 -16.13 8.24
CA ASP A 1 5.26 -15.54 7.17
C ASP A 1 4.48 -15.63 5.87
N ASP A 2 3.54 -14.71 5.75
CA ASP A 2 2.85 -14.40 4.51
C ASP A 2 3.41 -13.10 3.89
N ILE A 3 2.80 -12.66 2.79
CA ILE A 3 3.22 -11.45 2.08
C ILE A 3 3.05 -10.16 2.91
N ILE A 4 2.17 -10.17 3.92
CA ILE A 4 1.95 -9.03 4.81
C ILE A 4 3.08 -8.95 5.83
N ASP A 5 3.48 -10.09 6.41
CA ASP A 5 4.64 -10.19 7.30
C ASP A 5 5.89 -9.66 6.59
N GLU A 6 6.13 -10.14 5.36
CA GLU A 6 7.27 -9.72 4.53
C GLU A 6 7.21 -8.22 4.20
N ALA A 7 6.03 -7.67 3.88
CA ALA A 7 5.87 -6.25 3.64
C ALA A 7 6.18 -5.39 4.87
N LEU A 8 5.80 -5.82 6.07
CA LEU A 8 6.09 -5.11 7.33
C LEU A 8 7.58 -5.12 7.66
N ASP A 9 8.27 -6.25 7.44
CA ASP A 9 9.71 -6.38 7.65
C ASP A 9 10.48 -5.52 6.64
N LEU A 10 10.08 -5.58 5.37
CA LEU A 10 10.72 -4.83 4.28
C LEU A 10 10.38 -3.34 4.30
N PHE A 11 9.28 -2.92 4.94
CA PHE A 11 8.85 -1.52 4.96
C PHE A 11 9.93 -0.58 5.50
N ARG A 12 10.59 -0.95 6.61
CA ARG A 12 11.62 -0.10 7.25
C ARG A 12 12.80 0.18 6.34
N ALA A 13 13.22 -0.80 5.54
CA ALA A 13 14.31 -0.64 4.60
C ALA A 13 13.83 0.09 3.33
N ASN A 14 12.68 -0.31 2.80
CA ASN A 14 12.21 0.13 1.48
C ASN A 14 11.55 1.51 1.47
N CYS A 15 11.06 2.03 2.60
CA CYS A 15 10.43 3.35 2.64
C CYS A 15 11.40 4.52 2.34
N LEU A 16 12.72 4.27 2.34
CA LEU A 16 13.76 5.25 2.03
C LEU A 16 14.22 5.22 0.56
N PHE A 17 13.89 4.16 -0.18
CA PHE A 17 14.31 4.00 -1.57
C PHE A 17 13.24 4.54 -2.52
N ARG A 18 13.67 5.34 -3.50
CA ARG A 18 12.79 5.89 -4.54
C ARG A 18 12.62 4.99 -5.76
N ASN A 19 13.55 4.05 -5.96
CA ASN A 19 13.57 3.17 -7.11
C ASN A 19 13.38 1.73 -6.63
N PHE A 20 12.37 1.06 -7.19
CA PHE A 20 12.10 -0.35 -6.95
C PHE A 20 12.10 -1.08 -8.29
N GLU A 21 12.95 -2.10 -8.44
CA GLU A 21 12.99 -2.92 -9.65
C GLU A 21 11.89 -3.98 -9.57
N ILE A 22 10.90 -3.90 -10.45
CA ILE A 22 9.78 -4.85 -10.50
C ILE A 22 10.20 -6.07 -11.32
N LYS A 23 10.33 -7.23 -10.69
CA LYS A 23 10.74 -8.49 -11.34
C LYS A 23 9.57 -9.43 -11.60
N GLY A 24 8.49 -9.32 -10.83
CA GLY A 24 7.28 -10.11 -11.05
C GLY A 24 6.03 -9.56 -10.35
N ASP A 25 4.95 -10.33 -10.41
CA ASP A 25 3.66 -9.93 -9.85
C ASP A 25 3.66 -9.88 -8.31
N ALA A 26 4.52 -10.65 -7.64
CA ALA A 26 4.71 -10.57 -6.20
C ALA A 26 5.24 -9.20 -5.76
N ASP A 27 6.18 -8.63 -6.52
CA ASP A 27 6.75 -7.31 -6.23
C ASP A 27 5.69 -6.21 -6.33
N ARG A 28 4.74 -6.36 -7.25
CA ARG A 28 3.62 -5.41 -7.41
C ARG A 28 2.74 -5.40 -6.16
N VAL A 29 2.46 -6.56 -5.60
CA VAL A 29 1.72 -6.69 -4.34
C VAL A 29 2.54 -6.08 -3.20
N LEU A 30 3.84 -6.39 -3.13
CA LEU A 30 4.73 -5.87 -2.08
C LEU A 30 4.81 -4.34 -2.08
N ILE A 31 5.01 -3.71 -3.25
CA ILE A 31 5.03 -2.26 -3.38
C ILE A 31 3.69 -1.65 -2.95
N TYR A 32 2.57 -2.28 -3.33
CA TYR A 32 1.24 -1.83 -2.93
C TYR A 32 1.10 -1.84 -1.40
N LEU A 33 1.53 -2.91 -0.75
CA LEU A 33 1.52 -3.04 0.71
C LEU A 33 2.41 -1.98 1.38
N ILE A 34 3.61 -1.72 0.84
CA ILE A 34 4.51 -0.67 1.34
C ILE A 34 3.86 0.71 1.28
N LEU A 35 3.17 1.03 0.17
CA LEU A 35 2.42 2.29 0.04
C LEU A 35 1.27 2.37 1.03
N PHE A 36 0.54 1.28 1.23
CA PHE A 36 -0.56 1.22 2.18
C PHE A 36 -0.09 1.42 3.62
N ILE A 37 1.01 0.76 4.02
CA ILE A 37 1.63 0.95 5.34
C ILE A 37 2.03 2.42 5.55
N SER A 38 2.62 3.06 4.54
CA SER A 38 2.97 4.49 4.60
C SER A 38 1.74 5.37 4.85
N ASP A 39 0.63 5.11 4.16
CA ASP A 39 -0.60 5.87 4.36
C ASP A 39 -1.25 5.61 5.74
N CYS A 40 -1.22 4.36 6.22
CA CYS A 40 -1.62 4.03 7.59
C CYS A 40 -0.81 4.83 8.61
N LEU A 41 0.51 4.88 8.45
CA LEU A 41 1.38 5.66 9.34
C LEU A 41 1.09 7.16 9.24
N ASN A 42 0.83 7.71 8.05
CA ASN A 42 0.44 9.10 7.86
C ASN A 42 -0.86 9.45 8.61
N LYS A 43 -1.83 8.55 8.67
CA LYS A 43 -3.06 8.72 9.46
C LYS A 43 -2.81 8.65 10.97
N LEU A 44 -1.76 7.93 11.38
CA LEU A 44 -1.37 7.76 12.79
C LEU A 44 -0.34 8.78 13.30
N VAL A 45 0.10 9.74 12.46
CA VAL A 45 1.12 10.76 12.82
C VAL A 45 0.79 11.53 14.10
N LYS A 46 -0.49 11.69 14.45
CA LYS A 46 -0.92 12.37 15.67
C LYS A 46 -0.72 11.55 16.96
N ASN A 47 -0.11 10.37 16.88
CA ASN A 47 0.08 9.43 17.98
C ASN A 47 -1.19 9.22 18.84
N PRO A 48 -2.30 8.78 18.22
CA PRO A 48 -3.53 8.48 18.94
C PRO A 48 -3.33 7.29 19.91
N SER A 49 -4.25 7.13 20.87
CA SER A 49 -4.24 5.93 21.72
C SER A 49 -4.45 4.66 20.87
N SER A 50 -4.02 3.49 21.37
CA SER A 50 -4.18 2.22 20.64
C SER A 50 -5.62 1.97 20.17
N LYS A 51 -6.62 2.29 21.01
CA LYS A 51 -8.05 2.14 20.69
C LYS A 51 -8.49 3.08 19.56
N GLU A 52 -8.00 4.31 19.56
CA GLU A 52 -8.29 5.29 18.51
C GLU A 52 -7.57 4.94 17.20
N ALA A 53 -6.32 4.47 17.28
CA ALA A 53 -5.55 3.99 16.14
C ALA A 53 -6.29 2.87 15.42
N ILE A 54 -6.81 1.88 16.16
CA ILE A 54 -7.62 0.78 15.60
C ILE A 54 -8.85 1.34 14.87
N LYS A 55 -9.54 2.33 15.45
CA LYS A 55 -10.70 2.94 14.80
C LYS A 55 -10.33 3.65 13.49
N ILE A 56 -9.25 4.45 13.51
CA ILE A 56 -8.74 5.19 12.35
C ILE A 56 -8.35 4.21 11.22
N LEU A 57 -7.61 3.15 11.55
CA LEU A 57 -7.17 2.16 10.57
C LEU A 57 -8.33 1.33 10.01
N ASN A 58 -9.32 0.96 10.82
CA ASN A 58 -10.50 0.25 10.33
C ASN A 58 -11.32 1.11 9.35
N THR A 59 -11.52 2.40 9.66
CA THR A 59 -12.15 3.33 8.71
C THR A 59 -11.33 3.43 7.44
N ARG A 60 -10.01 3.52 7.55
CA ARG A 60 -9.13 3.62 6.39
C ARG A 60 -9.16 2.36 5.52
N ALA A 61 -9.28 1.18 6.11
CA ALA A 61 -9.39 -0.08 5.37
C ALA A 61 -10.66 -0.17 4.51
N THR A 62 -11.73 0.54 4.90
CA THR A 62 -12.98 0.63 4.13
C THR A 62 -13.03 1.79 3.15
N ASP A 63 -12.12 2.77 3.27
CA ASP A 63 -12.05 3.90 2.35
C ASP A 63 -11.51 3.48 0.98
N HIS A 64 -12.04 4.10 -0.08
CA HIS A 64 -11.52 3.91 -1.42
C HIS A 64 -10.04 4.34 -1.48
N PHE A 65 -9.21 3.44 -1.98
CA PHE A 65 -7.82 3.71 -2.28
C PHE A 65 -7.61 3.73 -3.78
N ALA A 66 -6.70 4.59 -4.25
CA ALA A 66 -6.33 4.62 -5.65
C ALA A 66 -5.71 3.28 -6.06
N LEU A 67 -6.32 2.62 -7.03
CA LEU A 67 -5.85 1.36 -7.58
C LEU A 67 -5.02 1.62 -8.84
N PRO A 68 -4.09 0.72 -9.20
CA PRO A 68 -3.53 0.68 -10.55
C PRO A 68 -4.59 0.87 -11.64
N GLY A 69 -4.46 1.94 -12.44
CA GLY A 69 -5.43 2.33 -13.46
C GLY A 69 -6.35 3.51 -13.06
N ASP A 70 -6.42 3.87 -11.78
CA ASP A 70 -7.11 5.08 -11.31
C ASP A 70 -6.22 6.32 -11.60
N PRO A 71 -6.74 7.42 -12.18
CA PRO A 71 -5.96 8.63 -12.43
C PRO A 71 -5.26 9.22 -11.20
N THR A 72 -5.72 8.89 -9.99
CA THR A 72 -5.12 9.32 -8.72
C THR A 72 -4.00 8.40 -8.23
N PHE A 73 -3.75 7.26 -8.89
CA PHE A 73 -2.71 6.32 -8.50
C PHE A 73 -1.32 6.81 -8.96
N PRO A 74 -0.39 7.04 -8.02
CA PRO A 74 0.89 7.69 -8.32
C PRO A 74 1.85 6.84 -9.18
N LEU A 75 1.59 5.53 -9.33
CA LEU A 75 2.47 4.58 -10.03
C LEU A 75 1.82 3.94 -11.28
N ASN A 76 0.88 4.61 -11.94
CA ASN A 76 0.23 4.10 -13.15
C ASN A 76 1.18 3.75 -14.31
N ALA A 77 2.40 4.33 -14.33
CA ALA A 77 3.42 3.97 -15.32
C ALA A 77 4.07 2.60 -15.06
N LEU A 78 3.98 2.08 -13.83
CA LEU A 78 4.63 0.84 -13.39
C LEU A 78 3.64 -0.32 -13.23
N TYR A 79 2.36 -0.01 -13.06
CA TYR A 79 1.31 -1.01 -12.95
C TYR A 79 0.42 -1.01 -14.18
N SER A 80 0.23 -2.19 -14.75
CA SER A 80 -0.72 -2.39 -15.85
C SER A 80 -2.14 -2.14 -15.35
N SER A 81 -2.94 -1.38 -16.09
CA SER A 81 -4.37 -1.25 -15.82
C SER A 81 -5.03 -2.63 -15.86
N PRO A 82 -6.06 -2.88 -15.04
CA PRO A 82 -6.84 -4.12 -15.09
C PRO A 82 -7.39 -4.33 -16.50
N ALA A 83 -7.23 -5.54 -17.04
CA ALA A 83 -7.56 -5.85 -18.44
C ALA A 83 -9.07 -5.89 -18.69
N ASN A 84 -9.87 -6.09 -17.65
CA ASN A 84 -11.32 -6.18 -17.72
C ASN A 84 -11.94 -5.83 -16.35
N ARG A 85 -13.25 -5.63 -16.32
CA ARG A 85 -14.02 -5.24 -15.12
C ARG A 85 -14.04 -6.32 -14.02
N ASN A 86 -13.66 -7.56 -14.34
CA ASN A 86 -13.55 -8.65 -13.37
C ASN A 86 -12.18 -8.65 -12.67
N ASP A 87 -11.17 -8.04 -13.27
CA ASP A 87 -9.83 -7.84 -12.71
C ASP A 87 -9.69 -6.51 -11.93
N ALA A 88 -10.75 -5.69 -11.90
CA ALA A 88 -10.79 -4.36 -11.29
C ALA A 88 -11.50 -4.35 -9.93
#